data_AF-A0A382PUA9-F1
#
_entry.id   AF-A0A382PUA9-F1
#
_cell.length_a   1.000
_cell.length_b   1.000
_cell.length_c   1.000
_cell.angle_alpha   90.00
_cell.angle_beta   90.00
_cell.angle_gamma   90.00
#
_symmetry.space_group_name_H-M   'P 1'
#
loop_
_entity.id
_entity.type
_entity.pdbx_description
1 polymer ?
#
loop_
_entity_poly.entity_id
_entity_poly.type
_entity_poly.pdbx_seq_one_letter_code
_entity_poly.pdbx_strand_id
1 'polypeptide(L)'
;STGFRAPSLHQIYLSNIQTLLSAGTISNQGTYNNESEVVRSLGVDELKEETSTNFTLGMAFKPRPGWYASVDYYNIAVDDRIVYSSSIASSDETTQVFQILDDANITSLKFFANAVDTETSGIDVVVDVPGLELGPGQLDINVAANFSDTEIVGAIATPAPIAAAGVNLFDRKEQSRIETARPSQKMTLGLTYRVGDLSAALNNTRFGEVTWRHAGGDATKDYDDTTDQTFSAKVLTDLILSYKISEMFGINVAVNNLLDVYPDKLDAKDDFEADLGGRFEYPWEVNQFGFTGMTLRSGLSVRF
;
A
#
# COMPACT_ATOMS: atom_id res chain seq x y z
N SER A 1 11.56 21.05 -5.18
CA SER A 1 11.86 20.36 -6.46
C SER A 1 10.57 20.13 -7.21
N THR A 2 10.61 20.02 -8.54
CA THR A 2 9.45 19.63 -9.35
C THR A 2 9.78 18.39 -10.17
N GLY A 3 8.76 17.64 -10.56
CA GLY A 3 8.89 16.43 -11.37
C GLY A 3 7.66 16.22 -12.25
N PHE A 4 7.75 15.27 -13.18
CA PHE A 4 6.61 14.81 -13.95
C PHE A 4 6.78 13.34 -14.33
N ARG A 5 5.66 12.67 -14.62
CA ARG A 5 5.62 11.31 -15.14
C ARG A 5 4.61 11.24 -16.28
N ALA A 6 5.11 10.99 -17.49
CA ALA A 6 4.25 10.73 -18.64
C ALA A 6 3.44 9.43 -18.44
N PRO A 7 2.22 9.34 -19.02
CA PRO A 7 1.45 8.10 -19.00
C PRO A 7 2.24 6.94 -19.61
N SER A 8 2.17 5.78 -18.97
CA SER A 8 2.76 4.56 -19.55
C SER A 8 1.90 4.04 -20.71
N LEU A 9 2.53 3.33 -21.66
CA LEU A 9 1.79 2.65 -22.74
C LEU A 9 0.69 1.73 -22.22
N HIS A 10 0.87 1.12 -21.04
CA HIS A 10 -0.14 0.27 -20.43
C HIS A 10 -1.34 1.09 -19.93
N GLN A 11 -1.11 2.26 -19.34
CA GLN A 11 -2.19 3.15 -18.90
C GLN A 11 -3.00 3.69 -20.08
N ILE A 12 -2.33 3.95 -21.21
CA ILE A 12 -3.01 4.40 -22.44
C ILE A 12 -3.74 3.22 -23.09
N TYR A 13 -3.03 2.16 -23.47
CA TYR A 13 -3.50 1.16 -24.44
C TYR A 13 -4.06 -0.13 -23.85
N LEU A 14 -4.12 -0.30 -22.53
CA LEU A 14 -4.67 -1.53 -21.94
C LEU A 14 -6.14 -1.70 -22.36
N SER A 15 -6.43 -2.83 -22.99
CA SER A 15 -7.80 -3.27 -23.21
C SER A 15 -7.90 -4.77 -23.07
N ASN A 16 -8.87 -5.22 -22.27
CA ASN A 16 -9.20 -6.63 -22.09
C ASN A 16 -10.62 -6.76 -21.54
N ILE A 17 -11.20 -7.96 -21.66
CA ILE A 17 -12.38 -8.35 -20.89
C ILE A 17 -11.96 -9.47 -19.97
N GLN A 18 -12.28 -9.35 -18.69
CA GLN A 18 -11.99 -10.33 -17.67
C GLN A 18 -13.27 -10.81 -17.02
N THR A 19 -13.33 -12.12 -16.75
CA THR A 19 -14.44 -12.74 -16.04
C THR A 19 -14.14 -12.77 -14.54
N LEU A 20 -14.99 -12.14 -13.75
CA LEU A 20 -14.96 -12.10 -12.29
C LEU A 20 -16.14 -12.87 -11.72
N LEU A 21 -15.99 -13.28 -10.46
CA LEU A 21 -17.12 -13.69 -9.63
C LEU A 21 -17.55 -12.46 -8.83
N SER A 22 -18.82 -12.09 -8.95
CA SER A 22 -19.40 -10.99 -8.17
C SER A 22 -20.82 -11.36 -7.70
N ALA A 23 -21.08 -11.20 -6.41
CA ALA A 23 -22.31 -11.60 -5.72
C ALA A 23 -22.74 -13.04 -6.03
N GLY A 24 -21.77 -13.97 -6.10
CA GLY A 24 -22.02 -15.38 -6.45
C GLY A 24 -22.40 -15.65 -7.91
N THR A 25 -22.30 -14.65 -8.79
CA THR A 25 -22.57 -14.76 -10.23
C THR A 25 -21.34 -14.44 -11.07
N ILE A 26 -21.40 -14.77 -12.36
CA ILE A 26 -20.34 -14.44 -13.33
C ILE A 26 -20.54 -13.01 -13.82
N SER A 27 -19.51 -12.19 -13.70
CA SER A 27 -19.47 -10.79 -14.13
C SER A 27 -18.34 -10.59 -15.15
N ASN A 28 -18.63 -10.01 -16.32
CA ASN A 28 -17.60 -9.72 -17.33
C ASN A 28 -17.26 -8.23 -17.26
N GLN A 29 -16.07 -7.91 -16.75
CA GLN A 29 -15.60 -6.53 -16.68
C GLN A 29 -14.68 -6.21 -17.86
N GLY A 30 -15.02 -5.16 -18.60
CA GLY A 30 -14.16 -4.62 -19.65
C GLY A 30 -13.19 -3.57 -19.10
N THR A 31 -11.90 -3.71 -19.39
CA THR A 31 -10.96 -2.59 -19.34
C THR A 31 -10.86 -1.98 -20.72
N TYR A 32 -11.11 -0.68 -20.81
CA TYR A 32 -11.03 0.06 -22.06
C TYR A 32 -9.80 0.96 -22.08
N ASN A 33 -9.18 1.00 -23.25
CA ASN A 33 -8.12 1.94 -23.59
C ASN A 33 -8.64 3.38 -23.44
N ASN A 34 -7.85 4.27 -22.85
CA ASN A 34 -8.22 5.68 -22.64
C ASN A 34 -8.49 6.44 -23.96
N GLU A 35 -7.78 6.12 -25.05
CA GLU A 35 -7.99 6.67 -26.39
C GLU A 35 -9.18 6.06 -27.14
N SER A 36 -9.89 5.08 -26.54
CA SER A 36 -11.04 4.47 -27.20
C SER A 36 -12.22 5.44 -27.30
N GLU A 37 -13.00 5.31 -28.37
CA GLU A 37 -14.24 6.08 -28.56
C GLU A 37 -15.22 5.85 -27.40
N VAL A 38 -15.24 4.64 -26.82
CA VAL A 38 -16.05 4.32 -25.63
C VAL A 38 -15.68 5.24 -24.47
N VAL A 39 -14.40 5.34 -24.10
CA VAL A 39 -13.95 6.17 -22.98
C VAL A 39 -14.15 7.66 -23.27
N ARG A 40 -13.83 8.12 -24.49
CA ARG A 40 -14.08 9.50 -24.92
C ARG A 40 -15.56 9.87 -24.89
N SER A 41 -16.45 8.96 -25.28
CA SER A 41 -17.90 9.18 -25.26
C SER A 41 -18.45 9.37 -23.85
N LEU A 42 -17.78 8.82 -22.84
CA LEU A 42 -18.12 9.01 -21.43
C LEU A 42 -17.62 10.36 -20.87
N GLY A 43 -17.00 11.20 -21.69
CA GLY A 43 -16.49 12.52 -21.28
C GLY A 43 -15.17 12.46 -20.51
N VAL A 44 -14.37 11.41 -20.74
CA VAL A 44 -13.04 11.25 -20.16
C VAL A 44 -12.01 11.78 -21.15
N ASP A 45 -11.13 12.66 -20.68
CA ASP A 45 -10.07 13.23 -21.50
C ASP A 45 -8.93 12.25 -21.77
N GLU A 46 -8.11 12.57 -22.78
CA GLU A 46 -6.84 11.88 -23.02
C GLU A 46 -5.92 12.00 -21.81
N LEU A 47 -5.20 10.92 -21.51
CA LEU A 47 -4.22 10.93 -20.42
C LEU A 47 -3.12 11.96 -20.68
N LYS A 48 -2.90 12.81 -19.69
CA LYS A 48 -1.75 13.72 -19.59
C LYS A 48 -0.78 13.28 -18.52
N GLU A 49 0.41 13.88 -18.51
CA GLU A 49 1.42 13.63 -17.48
C GLU A 49 0.91 13.96 -16.08
N GLU A 50 1.33 13.15 -15.11
CA GLU A 50 1.24 13.52 -13.69
C GLU A 50 2.36 14.51 -13.40
N THR A 51 2.09 15.60 -12.68
CA THR A 51 3.14 16.53 -12.24
C THR A 51 3.30 16.48 -10.73
N SER A 52 4.48 16.83 -10.23
CA SER A 52 4.71 16.83 -8.78
C SER A 52 5.56 18.00 -8.33
N THR A 53 5.25 18.48 -7.13
CA THR A 53 6.07 19.42 -6.39
C THR A 53 6.45 18.81 -5.06
N ASN A 54 7.72 18.94 -4.68
CA ASN A 54 8.26 18.39 -3.44
C ASN A 54 9.00 19.48 -2.67
N PHE A 55 8.63 19.63 -1.41
CA PHE A 55 9.34 20.41 -0.41
C PHE A 55 9.91 19.47 0.66
N THR A 56 11.20 19.63 0.98
CA THR A 56 11.86 18.82 2.02
C THR A 56 12.76 19.71 2.87
N LEU A 57 12.71 19.53 4.19
CA LEU A 57 13.55 20.22 5.15
C LEU A 57 14.12 19.19 6.14
N GLY A 58 15.45 19.09 6.19
CA GLY A 58 16.15 18.08 6.97
C GLY A 58 17.20 18.64 7.91
N MET A 59 17.43 17.94 9.01
CA MET A 59 18.54 18.17 9.92
C MET A 59 19.24 16.85 10.22
N ALA A 60 20.58 16.85 10.13
CA ALA A 60 21.41 15.70 10.47
C ALA A 60 22.44 16.07 11.53
N PHE A 61 22.65 15.16 12.47
CA PHE A 61 23.49 15.35 13.65
C PHE A 61 24.46 14.19 13.79
N LYS A 62 25.67 14.50 14.27
CA LYS A 62 26.67 13.52 14.70
C LYS A 62 27.09 13.84 16.14
N PRO A 63 26.31 13.42 17.14
CA PRO A 63 26.57 13.78 18.53
C PRO A 63 27.92 13.27 19.05
N ARG A 64 28.41 12.16 18.49
CA ARG A 64 29.70 11.51 18.77
C ARG A 64 30.27 10.90 17.50
N PRO A 65 31.59 10.62 17.43
CA PRO A 65 32.16 9.85 16.33
C PRO A 65 31.43 8.52 16.14
N GLY A 66 30.97 8.27 14.91
CA GLY A 66 30.23 7.05 14.55
C GLY A 66 28.72 7.11 14.79
N TRP A 67 28.21 7.99 15.67
CA TRP A 67 26.77 8.12 15.90
C TRP A 67 26.16 9.07 14.87
N TYR A 68 25.00 8.71 14.35
CA TYR A 68 24.27 9.49 13.36
C TYR A 68 22.81 9.60 13.75
N ALA A 69 22.22 10.77 13.55
CA ALA A 69 20.79 10.96 13.63
C ALA A 69 20.34 11.93 12.53
N SER A 70 19.21 11.69 11.89
CA SER A 70 18.55 12.66 11.03
C SER A 70 17.05 12.71 11.28
N VAL A 71 16.49 13.88 11.03
CA VAL A 71 15.06 14.12 10.99
C VAL A 71 14.77 14.94 9.74
N ASP A 72 13.88 14.45 8.90
CA ASP A 72 13.54 15.04 7.61
C ASP A 72 12.04 15.20 7.52
N TYR A 73 11.56 16.43 7.32
CA TYR A 73 10.17 16.70 6.97
C TYR A 73 10.04 16.78 5.45
N TYR A 74 8.99 16.19 4.90
CA TYR A 74 8.66 16.31 3.49
C TYR A 74 7.18 16.60 3.27
N ASN A 75 6.90 17.26 2.15
CA ASN A 75 5.57 17.52 1.63
C ASN A 75 5.62 17.39 0.10
N ILE A 76 4.78 16.53 -0.45
CA ILE A 76 4.77 16.16 -1.85
C ILE A 76 3.35 16.33 -2.36
N ALA A 77 3.13 17.28 -3.26
CA ALA A 77 1.89 17.38 -4.01
C ALA A 77 2.06 16.71 -5.38
N VAL A 78 1.08 15.92 -5.80
CA VAL A 78 0.99 15.29 -7.11
C VAL A 78 -0.32 15.71 -7.75
N ASP A 79 -0.22 16.39 -8.87
CA ASP A 79 -1.36 16.86 -9.65
C ASP A 79 -1.61 15.93 -10.84
N ASP A 80 -2.87 15.84 -11.25
CA ASP A 80 -3.34 15.04 -12.37
C ASP A 80 -2.97 13.56 -12.25
N ARG A 81 -3.09 12.97 -11.06
CA ARG A 81 -2.73 11.57 -10.85
C ARG A 81 -3.56 10.64 -11.74
N ILE A 82 -2.87 9.77 -12.47
CA ILE A 82 -3.50 8.76 -13.31
C ILE A 82 -3.89 7.58 -12.43
N VAL A 83 -5.19 7.42 -12.23
CA VAL A 83 -5.77 6.34 -11.44
C VAL A 83 -6.60 5.42 -12.30
N TYR A 84 -6.80 4.20 -11.81
CA TYR A 84 -7.74 3.27 -12.40
C TYR A 84 -9.12 3.54 -11.79
N SER A 85 -10.14 3.75 -12.62
CA SER A 85 -11.47 4.15 -12.16
C SER A 85 -12.09 3.15 -11.18
N SER A 86 -13.21 3.53 -10.56
CA SER A 86 -14.17 2.58 -10.01
C SER A 86 -14.74 1.66 -11.10
N SER A 87 -15.43 0.61 -10.68
CA SER A 87 -16.20 -0.24 -11.59
C SER A 87 -17.45 0.52 -12.04
N ILE A 88 -17.49 0.92 -13.31
CA ILE A 88 -18.61 1.71 -13.86
C ILE A 88 -19.65 0.74 -14.40
N ALA A 89 -20.85 0.77 -13.82
CA ALA A 89 -21.97 -0.08 -14.20
C ALA A 89 -23.29 0.70 -14.07
N SER A 90 -24.28 0.35 -14.88
CA SER A 90 -25.64 0.90 -14.77
C SER A 90 -26.64 -0.19 -15.09
N SER A 91 -27.75 -0.22 -14.35
CA SER A 91 -28.92 -1.04 -14.67
C SER A 91 -30.06 -0.22 -15.30
N ASP A 92 -29.86 1.08 -15.50
CA ASP A 92 -30.84 1.97 -16.11
C ASP A 92 -30.62 2.01 -17.64
N GLU A 93 -31.54 1.39 -18.38
CA GLU A 93 -31.52 1.26 -19.84
C GLU A 93 -31.45 2.61 -20.58
N THR A 94 -31.83 3.71 -19.92
CA THR A 94 -31.80 5.06 -20.49
C THR A 94 -30.41 5.70 -20.45
N THR A 95 -29.49 5.13 -19.68
CA THR A 95 -28.14 5.69 -19.50
C THR A 95 -27.20 5.24 -20.61
N GLN A 96 -26.31 6.12 -21.03
CA GLN A 96 -25.26 5.80 -22.00
C GLN A 96 -24.33 4.67 -21.50
N VAL A 97 -24.07 4.63 -20.19
CA VAL A 97 -23.29 3.55 -19.56
C VAL A 97 -23.96 2.21 -19.82
N PHE A 98 -25.27 2.07 -19.58
CA PHE A 98 -25.97 0.82 -19.85
C PHE A 98 -25.85 0.39 -21.33
N GLN A 99 -26.05 1.32 -22.25
CA GLN A 99 -25.98 1.04 -23.69
C GLN A 99 -24.61 0.51 -24.11
N ILE A 100 -23.53 1.12 -23.61
CA ILE A 100 -22.15 0.65 -23.84
C ILE A 100 -21.95 -0.78 -23.31
N LEU A 101 -22.49 -1.07 -22.12
CA LEU A 101 -22.35 -2.38 -21.48
C LEU A 101 -23.13 -3.46 -22.24
N ASP A 102 -24.35 -3.16 -22.68
CA ASP A 102 -25.21 -4.06 -23.46
C ASP A 102 -24.59 -4.36 -24.84
N ASP A 103 -24.16 -3.32 -25.57
CA ASP A 103 -23.53 -3.45 -26.88
C ASP A 103 -22.27 -4.32 -26.85
N ALA A 104 -21.49 -4.23 -25.76
CA ALA A 104 -20.27 -5.01 -25.57
C ALA A 104 -20.48 -6.34 -24.82
N ASN A 105 -21.71 -6.64 -24.39
CA ASN A 105 -22.08 -7.82 -23.59
C ASN A 105 -21.18 -8.00 -22.34
N ILE A 106 -20.99 -6.91 -21.60
CA ILE A 106 -20.22 -6.83 -20.35
C ILE A 106 -21.10 -6.28 -19.22
N THR A 107 -20.73 -6.55 -17.97
CA THR A 107 -21.50 -6.13 -16.79
C THR A 107 -20.97 -4.83 -16.17
N SER A 108 -19.71 -4.50 -16.43
CA SER A 108 -19.08 -3.26 -15.96
C SER A 108 -17.89 -2.91 -16.83
N LEU A 109 -17.48 -1.64 -16.79
CA LEU A 109 -16.26 -1.18 -17.45
C LEU A 109 -15.37 -0.37 -16.51
N LYS A 110 -14.07 -0.35 -16.83
CA LYS A 110 -13.04 0.41 -16.15
C LYS A 110 -12.05 1.00 -17.15
N PHE A 111 -11.39 2.08 -16.77
CA PHE A 111 -10.36 2.74 -17.59
C PHE A 111 -9.42 3.58 -16.70
N PHE A 112 -8.30 4.02 -17.27
CA PHE A 112 -7.41 4.98 -16.62
C PHE A 112 -7.83 6.42 -16.93
N ALA A 113 -7.74 7.29 -15.94
CA ALA A 113 -8.02 8.72 -16.06
C ALA A 113 -7.13 9.54 -15.12
N ASN A 114 -6.78 10.77 -15.51
CA ASN A 114 -6.28 11.79 -14.58
C ASN A 114 -7.49 12.27 -13.76
N ALA A 115 -7.66 11.79 -12.52
CA ALA A 115 -8.91 12.00 -11.78
C ALA A 115 -8.74 12.49 -10.33
N VAL A 116 -7.53 12.47 -9.78
CA VAL A 116 -7.28 12.88 -8.40
C VAL A 116 -5.98 13.65 -8.29
N ASP A 117 -5.96 14.64 -7.40
CA ASP A 117 -4.74 15.27 -6.91
C ASP A 117 -4.47 14.73 -5.50
N THR A 118 -3.20 14.57 -5.14
CA THR A 118 -2.84 14.02 -3.82
C THR A 118 -1.75 14.84 -3.16
N GLU A 119 -1.88 15.06 -1.86
CA GLU A 119 -0.84 15.64 -1.02
C GLU A 119 -0.36 14.59 -0.02
N THR A 120 0.94 14.35 0.03
CA THR A 120 1.58 13.48 1.02
C THR A 120 2.55 14.30 1.86
N SER A 121 2.33 14.36 3.17
CA SER A 121 3.27 14.97 4.11
C SER A 121 3.79 13.97 5.12
N GLY A 122 4.98 14.19 5.65
CA GLY A 122 5.52 13.26 6.62
C GLY A 122 6.84 13.67 7.24
N ILE A 123 7.26 12.87 8.22
CA ILE A 123 8.51 12.98 8.94
C ILE A 123 9.22 11.63 8.90
N ASP A 124 10.47 11.67 8.45
CA ASP A 124 11.43 10.58 8.55
C ASP A 124 12.40 10.83 9.69
N VAL A 125 12.66 9.79 10.48
CA VAL A 125 13.65 9.81 11.56
C VAL A 125 14.56 8.61 11.39
N VAL A 126 15.87 8.84 11.40
CA VAL A 126 16.89 7.78 11.39
C VAL A 126 17.87 8.02 12.52
N VAL A 127 18.19 6.99 13.29
CA VAL A 127 19.18 7.03 14.36
C VAL A 127 20.05 5.78 14.29
N ASP A 128 21.35 5.97 14.17
CA ASP A 128 22.37 4.93 14.19
C ASP A 128 23.37 5.17 15.33
N VAL A 129 23.46 4.19 16.22
CA VAL A 129 24.34 4.19 17.39
C VAL A 129 25.15 2.89 17.36
N PRO A 130 26.27 2.85 16.61
CA PRO A 130 27.11 1.68 16.54
C PRO A 130 28.08 1.61 17.75
N GLY A 131 28.46 0.39 18.10
CA GLY A 131 29.58 0.12 19.00
C GLY A 131 29.39 0.61 20.45
N LEU A 132 28.15 0.71 20.93
CA LEU A 132 27.87 1.06 22.32
C LEU A 132 28.41 -0.03 23.24
N GLU A 133 29.38 0.30 24.10
CA GLU A 133 29.92 -0.64 25.09
C GLU A 133 28.83 -1.05 26.08
N LEU A 134 28.58 -2.36 26.17
CA LEU A 134 27.58 -2.94 27.07
C LEU A 134 28.14 -4.23 27.67
N GLY A 135 28.64 -4.13 28.91
CA GLY A 135 29.27 -5.26 29.60
C GLY A 135 30.48 -5.81 28.81
N PRO A 136 30.54 -7.13 28.54
CA PRO A 136 31.67 -7.74 27.82
C PRO A 136 31.60 -7.56 26.29
N GLY A 137 30.55 -6.91 25.77
CA GLY A 137 30.29 -6.82 24.34
C GLY A 137 29.99 -5.40 23.86
N GLN A 138 29.59 -5.32 22.60
CA GLN A 138 29.18 -4.09 21.92
C GLN A 138 27.76 -4.25 21.38
N LEU A 139 26.94 -3.23 21.57
CA LEU A 139 25.59 -3.12 21.03
C LEU A 139 25.57 -2.08 19.91
N ASP A 140 25.07 -2.47 18.75
CA ASP A 140 24.60 -1.53 17.73
C ASP A 140 23.09 -1.34 17.86
N ILE A 141 22.65 -0.10 17.77
CA ILE A 141 21.23 0.27 17.72
C ILE A 141 20.99 1.02 16.43
N ASN A 142 20.04 0.54 15.64
CA ASN A 142 19.51 1.23 14.47
C ASN A 142 18.01 1.46 14.68
N VAL A 143 17.56 2.70 14.50
CA VAL A 143 16.14 3.06 14.52
C VAL A 143 15.84 3.81 13.23
N ALA A 144 14.80 3.40 12.52
CA ALA A 144 14.21 4.20 11.46
C ALA A 144 12.70 4.28 11.68
N ALA A 145 12.12 5.45 11.47
CA ALA A 145 10.68 5.66 11.59
C ALA A 145 10.20 6.63 10.53
N ASN A 146 9.14 6.27 9.85
CA ASN A 146 8.41 7.12 8.93
C ASN A 146 6.99 7.32 9.48
N PHE A 147 6.56 8.57 9.53
CA PHE A 147 5.19 8.97 9.81
C PHE A 147 4.74 9.82 8.63
N SER A 148 3.73 9.34 7.91
CA SER A 148 3.25 9.94 6.67
C SER A 148 1.73 9.98 6.65
N ASP A 149 1.20 10.98 5.98
CA ASP A 149 -0.22 11.16 5.77
C ASP A 149 -0.43 11.51 4.30
N THR A 150 -1.36 10.83 3.64
CA THR A 150 -1.67 11.03 2.22
C THR A 150 -3.16 11.29 2.08
N GLU A 151 -3.49 12.44 1.52
CA GLU A 151 -4.86 12.87 1.32
C GLU A 151 -5.11 13.12 -0.17
N ILE A 152 -6.33 12.82 -0.63
CA ILE A 152 -6.81 13.32 -1.92
C ILE A 152 -7.29 14.75 -1.70
N VAL A 153 -6.72 15.67 -2.45
CA VAL A 153 -7.03 17.10 -2.34
C VAL A 153 -7.88 17.54 -3.54
N GLY A 154 -8.79 18.47 -3.30
CA GLY A 154 -9.71 18.94 -4.34
C GLY A 154 -10.90 18.00 -4.59
N ALA A 155 -11.70 18.35 -5.60
CA ALA A 155 -12.90 17.60 -5.95
C ALA A 155 -12.61 16.58 -7.05
N ILE A 156 -13.09 15.35 -6.87
CA ILE A 156 -13.04 14.32 -7.91
C ILE A 156 -14.18 14.58 -8.90
N ALA A 157 -13.84 15.09 -10.08
CA ALA A 157 -14.81 15.34 -11.13
C ALA A 157 -15.26 14.02 -11.76
N THR A 158 -16.54 13.68 -11.58
CA THR A 158 -17.16 12.56 -12.31
C THR A 158 -17.80 13.08 -13.59
N PRO A 159 -17.41 12.58 -14.78
CA PRO A 159 -18.03 12.95 -16.05
C PRO A 159 -19.55 12.75 -16.05
N ALA A 160 -20.27 13.64 -16.73
CA ALA A 160 -21.74 13.66 -16.69
C ALA A 160 -22.41 12.33 -17.11
N PRO A 161 -21.94 11.59 -18.14
CA PRO A 161 -22.51 10.29 -18.48
C PRO A 161 -22.38 9.25 -17.35
N ILE A 162 -21.29 9.29 -16.59
CA ILE A 162 -21.01 8.40 -15.46
C ILE A 162 -21.84 8.81 -14.24
N ALA A 163 -21.91 10.11 -13.97
CA ALA A 163 -22.74 10.64 -12.89
C ALA A 163 -24.24 10.37 -13.12
N ALA A 164 -24.71 10.45 -14.37
CA ALA A 164 -26.08 10.13 -14.76
C ALA A 164 -26.42 8.65 -14.55
N ALA A 165 -25.42 7.76 -14.56
CA ALA A 165 -25.56 6.35 -14.19
C ALA A 165 -25.57 6.12 -12.66
N GLY A 166 -25.46 7.19 -11.85
CA GLY A 166 -25.42 7.09 -10.39
C GLY A 166 -24.11 6.54 -9.84
N VAL A 167 -23.03 6.55 -10.64
CA VAL A 167 -21.72 6.03 -10.25
C VAL A 167 -20.73 7.18 -10.08
N ASN A 168 -19.86 7.08 -9.08
CA ASN A 168 -18.71 7.98 -8.93
C ASN A 168 -17.52 7.43 -9.71
N LEU A 169 -16.77 8.29 -10.40
CA LEU A 169 -15.58 7.87 -11.14
C LEU A 169 -14.53 7.23 -10.23
N PHE A 170 -14.42 7.73 -9.01
CA PHE A 170 -13.47 7.27 -7.99
C PHE A 170 -14.16 7.27 -6.62
N ASP A 171 -14.78 6.14 -6.30
CA ASP A 171 -15.54 5.93 -5.07
C ASP A 171 -14.66 5.86 -3.81
N ARG A 172 -15.30 5.78 -2.65
CA ARG A 172 -14.62 5.71 -1.34
C ARG A 172 -13.65 4.52 -1.20
N LYS A 173 -13.90 3.41 -1.88
CA LYS A 173 -13.00 2.24 -1.85
C LYS A 173 -11.72 2.58 -2.60
N GLU A 174 -11.84 3.14 -3.80
CA GLU A 174 -10.66 3.54 -4.57
C GLU A 174 -9.90 4.70 -3.89
N GLN A 175 -10.60 5.63 -3.21
CA GLN A 175 -9.96 6.65 -2.35
C GLN A 175 -9.18 6.02 -1.19
N SER A 176 -9.78 5.05 -0.49
CA SER A 176 -9.12 4.32 0.60
C SER A 176 -7.83 3.63 0.15
N ARG A 177 -7.74 3.16 -1.10
CA ARG A 177 -6.48 2.57 -1.63
C ARG A 177 -5.30 3.54 -1.62
N ILE A 178 -5.57 4.84 -1.69
CA ILE A 178 -4.57 5.91 -1.67
C ILE A 178 -4.30 6.35 -0.24
N GLU A 179 -5.36 6.66 0.52
CA GLU A 179 -5.26 7.36 1.79
C GLU A 179 -4.97 6.43 2.97
N THR A 180 -5.62 5.27 3.03
CA THR A 180 -5.73 4.49 4.27
C THR A 180 -5.37 3.00 4.16
N ALA A 181 -5.28 2.46 2.95
CA ALA A 181 -4.92 1.07 2.69
C ALA A 181 -3.41 0.77 2.86
N ARG A 182 -2.62 1.78 3.24
CA ARG A 182 -1.19 1.67 3.48
C ARG A 182 -0.87 2.26 4.86
N PRO A 183 0.04 1.63 5.64
CA PRO A 183 0.37 2.16 6.96
C PRO A 183 0.93 3.57 6.85
N SER A 184 0.28 4.53 7.50
CA SER A 184 0.79 5.89 7.71
C SER A 184 2.04 5.90 8.58
N GLN A 185 2.28 4.82 9.33
CA GLN A 185 3.41 4.70 10.23
C GLN A 185 4.17 3.42 9.96
N LYS A 186 5.49 3.51 9.85
CA LYS A 186 6.37 2.35 9.82
C LYS A 186 7.61 2.62 10.64
N MET A 187 7.94 1.70 11.55
CA MET A 187 9.10 1.84 12.42
C MET A 187 9.92 0.56 12.40
N THR A 188 11.24 0.69 12.37
CA THR A 188 12.19 -0.42 12.52
C THR A 188 13.13 -0.15 13.67
N LEU A 189 13.32 -1.15 14.52
CA LEU A 189 14.34 -1.17 15.58
C LEU A 189 15.24 -2.38 15.36
N GLY A 190 16.50 -2.14 15.02
CA GLY A 190 17.54 -3.15 14.93
C GLY A 190 18.47 -3.08 16.14
N LEU A 191 18.65 -4.19 16.84
CA LEU A 191 19.59 -4.34 17.94
C LEU A 191 20.57 -5.45 17.60
N THR A 192 21.86 -5.16 17.48
CA THR A 192 22.88 -6.19 17.26
C THR A 192 23.89 -6.19 18.39
N TYR A 193 23.90 -7.24 19.19
CA TYR A 193 24.85 -7.41 20.28
C TYR A 193 25.94 -8.42 19.91
N ARG A 194 27.19 -8.03 20.04
CA ARG A 194 28.37 -8.87 19.76
C ARG A 194 29.23 -9.03 21.00
N VAL A 195 29.55 -10.28 21.33
CA VAL A 195 30.43 -10.64 22.46
C VAL A 195 31.31 -11.82 22.07
N GLY A 196 32.62 -11.59 21.97
CA GLY A 196 33.55 -12.58 21.45
C GLY A 196 33.16 -13.08 20.06
N ASP A 197 32.96 -14.39 19.93
CA ASP A 197 32.58 -15.06 18.68
C ASP A 197 31.06 -15.15 18.46
N LEU A 198 30.25 -14.66 19.40
CA LEU A 198 28.78 -14.65 19.33
C LEU A 198 28.25 -13.29 18.87
N SER A 199 27.28 -13.34 17.94
CA SER A 199 26.47 -12.19 17.53
C SER A 199 24.98 -12.56 17.62
N ALA A 200 24.19 -11.73 18.29
CA ALA A 200 22.74 -11.85 18.34
C ALA A 200 22.12 -10.55 17.82
N ALA A 201 21.27 -10.65 16.80
CA ALA A 201 20.53 -9.52 16.26
C ALA A 201 19.02 -9.73 16.45
N LEU A 202 18.34 -8.70 16.98
CA LEU A 202 16.90 -8.64 17.14
C LEU A 202 16.38 -7.46 16.32
N ASN A 203 15.55 -7.73 15.32
CA ASN A 203 14.95 -6.70 14.47
C ASN A 203 13.44 -6.67 14.71
N ASN A 204 12.89 -5.49 14.99
CA ASN A 204 11.46 -5.28 15.16
C ASN A 204 10.97 -4.34 14.07
N THR A 205 9.99 -4.75 13.29
CA THR A 205 9.32 -3.88 12.31
C THR A 205 7.87 -3.69 12.72
N ARG A 206 7.50 -2.46 13.10
CA ARG A 206 6.11 -2.07 13.34
C ARG A 206 5.49 -1.52 12.07
N PHE A 207 4.35 -2.07 11.70
CA PHE A 207 3.44 -1.51 10.70
C PHE A 207 2.25 -0.88 11.43
N GLY A 208 1.96 0.39 11.14
CA GLY A 208 0.77 1.09 11.62
C GLY A 208 -0.51 0.46 11.10
N GLU A 209 -1.64 0.81 11.72
CA GLU A 209 -2.96 0.36 11.29
C GLU A 209 -3.28 0.82 9.86
N VAL A 210 -4.20 0.10 9.23
CA VAL A 210 -4.72 0.41 7.90
C VAL A 210 -6.22 0.25 7.90
N THR A 211 -6.90 1.07 7.12
CA THR A 211 -8.36 1.01 6.98
C THR A 211 -8.72 0.67 5.56
N TRP A 212 -9.67 -0.24 5.41
CA TRP A 212 -10.32 -0.52 4.15
C TRP A 212 -11.75 0.00 4.17
N ARG A 213 -12.05 0.94 3.26
CA ARG A 213 -13.42 1.43 3.02
C ARG A 213 -14.08 0.66 1.89
N HIS A 214 -15.36 0.35 2.04
CA HIS A 214 -16.12 -0.39 1.02
C HIS A 214 -16.91 0.55 0.12
N ALA A 215 -17.07 0.18 -1.15
CA ALA A 215 -17.79 1.01 -2.12
C ALA A 215 -19.27 1.22 -1.73
N GLY A 216 -19.88 0.23 -1.09
CA GLY A 216 -21.28 0.26 -0.62
C GLY A 216 -21.50 0.94 0.75
N GLY A 217 -20.45 1.45 1.40
CA GLY A 217 -20.57 2.17 2.67
C GLY A 217 -21.25 3.53 2.52
N ASP A 218 -21.81 4.05 3.61
CA ASP A 218 -22.47 5.36 3.66
C ASP A 218 -21.51 6.47 3.26
N ALA A 219 -21.73 7.04 2.06
CA ALA A 219 -20.90 8.07 1.46
C ALA A 219 -20.73 9.33 2.33
N THR A 220 -21.62 9.57 3.30
CA THR A 220 -21.59 10.74 4.19
C THR A 220 -20.68 10.57 5.40
N LYS A 221 -20.17 9.36 5.65
CA LYS A 221 -19.31 9.06 6.81
C LYS A 221 -17.86 8.87 6.40
N ASP A 222 -16.93 9.42 7.18
CA ASP A 222 -15.49 9.17 7.00
C ASP A 222 -15.10 7.71 7.30
N TYR A 223 -15.87 7.04 8.15
CA TYR A 223 -15.78 5.62 8.46
C TYR A 223 -17.18 5.07 8.72
N ASP A 224 -17.55 4.00 8.03
CA ASP A 224 -18.84 3.33 8.23
C ASP A 224 -18.67 2.00 8.97
N ASP A 225 -18.99 1.96 10.26
CA ASP A 225 -18.84 0.77 11.12
C ASP A 225 -19.55 -0.48 10.57
N THR A 226 -20.58 -0.32 9.73
CA THR A 226 -21.33 -1.44 9.15
C THR A 226 -20.62 -2.10 7.98
N THR A 227 -19.68 -1.41 7.30
CA THR A 227 -19.00 -1.95 6.11
C THR A 227 -17.48 -1.89 6.24
N ASP A 228 -16.93 -0.79 6.74
CA ASP A 228 -15.49 -0.52 6.72
C ASP A 228 -14.75 -1.29 7.81
N GLN A 229 -13.51 -1.68 7.56
CA GLN A 229 -12.70 -2.44 8.52
C GLN A 229 -11.34 -1.79 8.74
N THR A 230 -10.97 -1.61 10.00
CA THR A 230 -9.61 -1.22 10.41
C THR A 230 -8.82 -2.44 10.88
N PHE A 231 -7.64 -2.65 10.31
CA PHE A 231 -6.69 -3.70 10.69
C PHE A 231 -5.65 -3.09 11.62
N SER A 232 -5.51 -3.68 12.81
CA SER A 232 -4.66 -3.15 13.89
C SER A 232 -3.18 -3.11 13.51
N ALA A 233 -2.44 -2.19 14.14
CA ALA A 233 -1.00 -2.15 14.00
C ALA A 233 -0.33 -3.45 14.46
N LYS A 234 0.68 -3.93 13.72
CA LYS A 234 1.41 -5.17 14.02
C LYS A 234 2.90 -4.93 14.16
N VAL A 235 3.56 -5.77 14.98
CA VAL A 235 5.01 -5.77 15.15
C VAL A 235 5.55 -7.15 14.79
N LEU A 236 6.41 -7.20 13.77
CA LEU A 236 7.15 -8.40 13.42
C LEU A 236 8.50 -8.39 14.10
N THR A 237 8.85 -9.50 14.76
CA THR A 237 10.13 -9.69 15.45
C THR A 237 10.94 -10.75 14.73
N ASP A 238 12.13 -10.38 14.27
CA ASP A 238 13.09 -11.31 13.68
C ASP A 238 14.30 -11.47 14.61
N LEU A 239 14.80 -12.70 14.74
CA LEU A 239 15.97 -13.05 15.53
C LEU A 239 17.01 -13.70 14.65
N ILE A 240 18.25 -13.21 14.70
CA ILE A 240 19.39 -13.80 14.01
C ILE A 240 20.48 -14.08 15.04
N LEU A 241 20.86 -15.34 15.17
CA LEU A 241 21.99 -15.78 15.97
C LEU A 241 23.12 -16.22 15.04
N SER A 242 24.34 -15.78 15.31
CA SER A 242 25.53 -16.17 14.55
C SER A 242 26.66 -16.47 15.51
N TYR A 243 27.37 -17.56 15.26
CA TYR A 243 28.50 -17.98 16.06
C TYR A 243 29.69 -18.38 15.18
N LYS A 244 30.84 -17.79 15.44
CA LYS A 244 32.09 -18.15 14.78
C LYS A 244 32.72 -19.34 15.50
N ILE A 245 32.67 -20.52 14.86
CA ILE A 245 33.21 -21.76 15.42
C ILE A 245 34.74 -21.76 15.32
N SER A 246 35.27 -21.26 14.20
CA SER A 246 36.71 -21.08 13.96
C SER A 246 36.95 -19.98 12.92
N GLU A 247 38.19 -19.76 12.51
CA GLU A 247 38.49 -18.84 11.41
C GLU A 247 37.90 -19.29 10.07
N MET A 248 37.73 -20.60 9.87
CA MET A 248 37.18 -21.18 8.65
C MET A 248 35.67 -21.39 8.71
N PHE A 249 35.09 -21.65 9.88
CA PHE A 249 33.69 -22.07 10.02
C PHE A 249 32.87 -21.12 10.89
N GLY A 250 31.67 -20.79 10.42
CA GLY A 250 30.67 -20.07 11.20
C GLY A 250 29.27 -20.59 10.92
N ILE A 251 28.40 -20.59 11.92
CA ILE A 251 27.00 -20.99 11.80
C ILE A 251 26.09 -19.78 12.03
N ASN A 252 25.00 -19.70 11.28
CA ASN A 252 23.92 -18.75 11.53
C ASN A 252 22.56 -19.44 11.58
N VAL A 253 21.69 -18.91 12.44
CA VAL A 253 20.29 -19.30 12.56
C VAL A 253 19.47 -18.02 12.54
N ALA A 254 18.52 -17.93 11.62
CA ALA A 254 17.59 -16.82 11.52
C ALA A 254 16.16 -17.34 11.70
N VAL A 255 15.42 -16.69 12.59
CA VAL A 255 13.98 -16.89 12.79
C VAL A 255 13.30 -15.61 12.37
N ASN A 256 12.57 -15.65 11.26
CA ASN A 256 11.72 -14.55 10.84
C ASN A 256 10.33 -14.72 11.46
N ASN A 257 9.74 -13.62 11.90
CA ASN A 257 8.44 -13.62 12.59
C ASN A 257 8.42 -14.58 13.79
N LEU A 258 9.39 -14.42 14.71
CA LEU A 258 9.62 -15.25 15.90
C LEU A 258 8.36 -15.48 16.76
N LEU A 259 7.44 -14.51 16.77
CA LEU A 259 6.22 -14.53 17.57
C LEU A 259 5.00 -15.07 16.79
N ASP A 260 5.19 -15.55 15.57
CA ASP A 260 4.14 -16.10 14.69
C ASP A 260 2.94 -15.15 14.54
N VAL A 261 3.23 -13.88 14.22
CA VAL A 261 2.22 -12.82 14.07
C VAL A 261 1.58 -12.89 12.69
N TYR A 262 0.24 -12.85 12.65
CA TYR A 262 -0.56 -12.78 11.43
C TYR A 262 -1.29 -11.44 11.32
N PRO A 263 -1.70 -11.02 10.10
CA PRO A 263 -2.64 -9.93 9.92
C PRO A 263 -3.95 -10.17 10.67
N ASP A 264 -4.72 -9.12 10.93
CA ASP A 264 -6.09 -9.35 11.38
C ASP A 264 -6.90 -10.05 10.29
N LYS A 265 -7.81 -10.93 10.70
CA LYS A 265 -8.68 -11.63 9.77
C LYS A 265 -9.67 -10.64 9.15
N LEU A 266 -10.07 -10.92 7.92
CA LEU A 266 -11.13 -10.16 7.30
C LEU A 266 -12.44 -10.40 8.07
N ASP A 267 -13.18 -9.32 8.31
CA ASP A 267 -14.58 -9.38 8.71
C ASP A 267 -15.42 -9.02 7.49
N ALA A 268 -16.14 -10.00 6.96
CA ALA A 268 -16.92 -9.81 5.74
C ALA A 268 -18.11 -8.86 5.93
N LYS A 269 -18.58 -8.62 7.17
CA LYS A 269 -19.71 -7.71 7.47
C LYS A 269 -20.93 -7.86 6.54
N ASP A 270 -21.28 -9.11 6.21
CA ASP A 270 -22.34 -9.50 5.26
C ASP A 270 -22.13 -9.06 3.78
N ASP A 271 -20.94 -8.57 3.42
CA ASP A 271 -20.52 -8.31 2.03
C ASP A 271 -19.78 -9.52 1.45
N PHE A 272 -20.42 -10.21 0.49
CA PHE A 272 -19.79 -11.34 -0.22
C PHE A 272 -18.51 -10.92 -0.95
N GLU A 273 -18.45 -9.70 -1.47
CA GLU A 273 -17.29 -9.22 -2.22
C GLU A 273 -16.09 -8.97 -1.30
N ALA A 274 -16.33 -8.81 0.01
CA ALA A 274 -15.28 -8.50 0.96
C ALA A 274 -14.24 -9.64 1.02
N ASP A 275 -14.70 -10.87 1.22
CA ASP A 275 -13.87 -12.10 1.27
C ASP A 275 -14.05 -13.03 0.06
N LEU A 276 -14.84 -12.62 -0.94
CA LEU A 276 -15.27 -13.43 -2.09
C LEU A 276 -15.94 -14.75 -1.69
N GLY A 277 -16.82 -14.71 -0.69
CA GLY A 277 -17.55 -15.86 -0.19
C GLY A 277 -16.70 -16.79 0.68
N GLY A 278 -15.88 -16.21 1.55
CA GLY A 278 -14.98 -16.93 2.46
C GLY A 278 -13.70 -17.46 1.79
N ARG A 279 -13.37 -16.98 0.58
CA ARG A 279 -12.16 -17.39 -0.14
C ARG A 279 -10.89 -16.90 0.56
N PHE A 280 -10.96 -15.74 1.21
CA PHE A 280 -9.82 -15.10 1.86
C PHE A 280 -10.05 -14.93 3.36
N GLU A 281 -9.20 -15.56 4.17
CA GLU A 281 -9.22 -15.39 5.63
C GLU A 281 -8.56 -14.07 6.07
N TYR A 282 -7.56 -13.62 5.32
CA TYR A 282 -6.81 -12.38 5.54
C TYR A 282 -7.12 -11.38 4.43
N PRO A 283 -6.97 -10.08 4.67
CA PRO A 283 -7.29 -9.08 3.66
C PRO A 283 -6.42 -9.27 2.41
N TRP A 284 -7.06 -9.18 1.24
CA TRP A 284 -6.38 -9.36 -0.05
C TRP A 284 -6.19 -8.03 -0.77
N GLU A 285 -7.04 -7.04 -0.49
CA GLU A 285 -6.94 -5.69 -1.05
C GLU A 285 -6.09 -4.73 -0.22
N VAL A 286 -5.93 -4.99 1.08
CA VAL A 286 -5.23 -4.12 2.05
C VAL A 286 -4.28 -4.96 2.90
N ASN A 287 -2.98 -4.81 2.73
CA ASN A 287 -1.99 -5.64 3.43
C ASN A 287 -0.86 -4.80 4.03
N GLN A 288 -0.62 -4.98 5.33
CA GLN A 288 0.50 -4.36 6.05
C GLN A 288 1.81 -5.15 5.86
N PHE A 289 1.72 -6.48 5.82
CA PHE A 289 2.81 -7.44 5.66
C PHE A 289 2.24 -8.79 5.16
N GLY A 290 3.12 -9.74 4.83
CA GLY A 290 2.68 -11.06 4.36
C GLY A 290 2.08 -11.95 5.45
N PHE A 291 1.39 -13.00 5.05
CA PHE A 291 0.76 -14.00 5.93
C PHE A 291 1.66 -15.25 6.14
N THR A 292 2.96 -15.14 5.83
CA THR A 292 3.91 -16.20 6.18
C THR A 292 4.21 -16.08 7.67
N GLY A 293 3.79 -17.09 8.44
CA GLY A 293 4.07 -17.19 9.88
C GLY A 293 5.56 -17.31 10.20
N MET A 294 5.88 -17.91 11.33
CA MET A 294 7.28 -18.11 11.73
C MET A 294 8.03 -18.96 10.71
N THR A 295 9.18 -18.46 10.23
CA THR A 295 10.08 -19.23 9.35
C THR A 295 11.47 -19.33 9.93
N LEU A 296 12.04 -20.55 9.90
CA LEU A 296 13.39 -20.85 10.38
C LEU A 296 14.32 -21.05 9.19
N ARG A 297 15.49 -20.40 9.22
CA ARG A 297 16.58 -20.59 8.26
C ARG A 297 17.87 -20.83 9.02
N SER A 298 18.70 -21.73 8.51
CA SER A 298 20.03 -22.01 9.06
C SER A 298 21.03 -22.04 7.92
N GLY A 299 22.24 -21.56 8.17
CA GLY A 299 23.33 -21.55 7.20
C GLY A 299 24.67 -21.85 7.83
N LEU A 300 25.54 -22.47 7.04
CA LEU A 300 26.94 -22.69 7.36
C LEU A 300 27.78 -21.82 6.43
N SER A 301 28.70 -21.05 6.99
CA SER A 301 29.67 -20.26 6.25
C SER A 301 31.04 -20.92 6.33
N VAL A 302 31.71 -21.02 5.18
CA VAL A 302 33.07 -21.54 5.05
C VAL A 302 33.91 -20.44 4.41
N ARG A 303 35.01 -20.04 5.06
CA ARG A 303 36.00 -19.10 4.53
C ARG A 303 37.30 -19.86 4.25
N PHE A 304 37.89 -19.61 3.09
CA PHE A 304 39.16 -20.17 2.61
C PHE A 304 40.12 -19.06 2.23
#